data_AF-A0A2V7H6G9-F1
#
_entry.id   AF-A0A2V7H6G9-F1
#
_cell.length_a   1.000
_cell.length_b   1.000
_cell.length_c   1.000
_cell.angle_alpha   90.00
_cell.angle_beta   90.00
_cell.angle_gamma   90.00
#
_symmetry.space_group_name_H-M   'P 1'
#
loop_
_entity.id
_entity.type
_entity.pdbx_description
1 polymer ?
#
loop_
_entity_poly.entity_id
_entity_poly.type
_entity_poly.pdbx_seq_one_letter_code
_entity_poly.pdbx_strand_id
1 'polypeptide(L)'
;MWLSPTGARADAPLTIVLHDRGRRAADDVVARSLSRGEHVLALDLLFFGEMVPEQPVSPGADLGVDATARPQRTGANYQMLVNTLGARPLGIQAGHLLGVARWATGIAGRRRVRVETTGVRTQLVALAAAALEPHTLDAVVTRDALPSLRALLDERVQFRVASEVFCLDLYREFDVDRLTALAEPTKIDREGGRQ
;
A
#
# COMPACT_ATOMS: atom_id res chain seq x y z
N MET A 1 2.00 -8.13 -12.05
CA MET A 1 2.38 -7.91 -13.47
C MET A 1 3.78 -7.33 -13.48
N TRP A 2 4.71 -7.97 -14.19
CA TRP A 2 6.07 -7.47 -14.37
C TRP A 2 6.22 -6.93 -15.80
N LEU A 3 6.76 -5.72 -15.93
CA LEU A 3 6.99 -5.05 -17.21
C LEU A 3 8.40 -4.50 -17.27
N SER A 4 8.96 -4.42 -18.47
CA SER A 4 10.29 -3.89 -18.70
C SER A 4 10.33 -3.17 -20.04
N PRO A 5 10.87 -1.95 -20.10
CA PRO A 5 11.04 -1.23 -21.36
C PRO A 5 11.95 -2.01 -22.31
N THR A 6 11.70 -1.90 -23.61
CA THR A 6 12.60 -2.44 -24.63
C THR A 6 13.95 -1.75 -24.52
N GLY A 7 15.04 -2.51 -24.37
CA GLY A 7 16.39 -1.97 -24.19
C GLY A 7 16.69 -1.46 -22.77
N ALA A 8 15.85 -1.77 -21.78
CA ALA A 8 16.13 -1.44 -20.38
C ALA A 8 17.48 -2.02 -19.94
N ARG A 9 18.28 -1.20 -19.25
CA ARG A 9 19.56 -1.66 -18.71
C ARG A 9 19.33 -2.71 -17.65
N ALA A 10 20.20 -3.72 -17.59
CA ALA A 10 20.09 -4.78 -16.59
C ALA A 10 20.17 -4.26 -15.14
N ASP A 11 20.88 -3.15 -14.92
CA ASP A 11 21.06 -2.49 -13.62
C ASP A 11 19.99 -1.41 -13.33
N ALA A 12 19.00 -1.24 -14.21
CA ALA A 12 17.91 -0.28 -13.97
C ALA A 12 17.15 -0.65 -12.68
N PRO A 13 16.67 0.35 -11.90
CA PRO A 13 15.87 0.11 -10.71
C PRO A 13 14.61 -0.71 -11.01
N LEU A 14 14.15 -1.47 -10.03
CA LEU A 14 12.80 -2.02 -10.02
C LEU A 14 11.89 -1.10 -9.21
N THR A 15 10.79 -0.68 -9.83
CA THR A 15 9.72 0.06 -9.16
C THR A 15 8.54 -0.86 -8.90
N ILE A 16 8.28 -1.12 -7.62
CA ILE A 16 7.09 -1.81 -7.14
C ILE A 16 5.95 -0.79 -7.10
N VAL A 17 4.86 -1.07 -7.80
CA VAL A 17 3.71 -0.16 -7.91
C VAL A 17 2.53 -0.73 -7.13
N LEU A 18 2.02 0.07 -6.20
CA LEU A 18 0.85 -0.23 -5.37
C LEU A 18 -0.21 0.86 -5.54
N HIS A 19 -1.48 0.47 -5.54
CA HIS A 19 -2.59 1.42 -5.64
C HIS A 19 -3.76 0.97 -4.76
N ASP A 20 -4.38 1.91 -4.04
CA ASP A 20 -5.55 1.66 -3.18
C ASP A 20 -6.73 0.98 -3.89
N ARG A 21 -6.90 1.20 -5.21
CA ARG A 21 -7.92 0.57 -6.06
C ARG A 21 -7.44 -0.72 -6.73
N GLY A 22 -6.24 -1.17 -6.40
CA GLY A 22 -5.58 -2.32 -6.98
C GLY A 22 -4.78 -1.99 -8.25
N ARG A 23 -3.93 -2.93 -8.66
CA ARG A 23 -2.95 -2.77 -9.73
C ARG A 23 -3.55 -2.38 -11.08
N ARG A 24 -4.82 -2.74 -11.34
CA ARG A 24 -5.52 -2.39 -12.59
C ARG A 24 -5.83 -0.90 -12.71
N ALA A 25 -5.75 -0.15 -11.60
CA ALA A 25 -5.91 1.30 -11.60
C ALA A 25 -4.58 2.05 -11.74
N ALA A 26 -3.44 1.34 -11.83
CA ALA A 26 -2.11 1.91 -11.74
C ALA A 26 -1.44 2.19 -13.10
N ASP A 27 -2.22 2.25 -14.19
CA ASP A 27 -1.69 2.38 -15.55
C ASP A 27 -0.82 3.64 -15.74
N ASP A 28 -1.22 4.76 -15.14
CA ASP A 28 -0.49 6.02 -15.20
C ASP A 28 0.88 5.93 -14.50
N VAL A 29 0.92 5.28 -13.34
CA VAL A 29 2.13 5.04 -12.54
C VAL A 29 3.08 4.11 -13.26
N VAL A 30 2.52 3.04 -13.82
CA VAL A 30 3.26 2.04 -14.59
C VAL A 30 3.88 2.69 -15.83
N ALA A 31 3.09 3.42 -16.62
CA ALA A 31 3.57 4.11 -17.82
C ALA A 31 4.68 5.11 -17.50
N ARG A 32 4.54 5.89 -16.43
CA ARG A 32 5.58 6.82 -15.96
C ARG A 32 6.86 6.10 -15.58
N SER A 33 6.77 5.01 -14.82
CA SER A 33 7.95 4.25 -14.40
C SER A 33 8.67 3.63 -15.59
N LEU A 34 7.91 3.09 -16.57
CA LEU A 34 8.47 2.60 -17.83
C LEU A 34 9.15 3.71 -18.64
N SER A 35 8.58 4.93 -18.68
CA SER A 35 9.21 6.07 -19.37
C SER A 35 10.53 6.52 -18.73
N ARG A 36 10.77 6.21 -17.45
CA ARG A 36 12.06 6.42 -16.76
C ARG A 36 13.08 5.32 -17.05
N GLY A 37 12.73 4.31 -17.85
CA GLY A 37 13.60 3.19 -18.17
C GLY A 37 13.69 2.14 -17.05
N GLU A 38 12.78 2.18 -16.07
CA GLU A 38 12.80 1.28 -14.90
C GLU A 38 12.08 -0.04 -15.21
N HIS A 39 12.47 -1.10 -14.52
CA HIS A 39 11.66 -2.30 -14.43
C HIS A 39 10.45 -2.01 -13.52
N VAL A 40 9.29 -2.58 -13.82
CA VAL A 40 8.07 -2.30 -13.06
C VAL A 40 7.42 -3.59 -12.62
N LEU A 41 7.07 -3.68 -11.33
CA LEU A 41 6.25 -4.74 -10.78
C LEU A 41 5.00 -4.12 -10.13
N ALA A 42 3.88 -4.15 -10.85
CA ALA A 42 2.58 -3.76 -10.30
C ALA A 42 1.89 -4.99 -9.70
N LEU A 43 1.54 -4.94 -8.41
CA LEU A 43 0.87 -6.04 -7.72
C LEU A 43 -0.21 -5.57 -6.75
N ASP A 44 -1.08 -6.51 -6.39
CA ASP A 44 -2.05 -6.35 -5.32
C ASP A 44 -1.49 -7.01 -4.06
N LEU A 45 -1.41 -6.26 -2.96
CA LEU A 45 -1.19 -6.83 -1.63
C LEU A 45 -2.51 -7.38 -1.07
N LEU A 46 -2.43 -8.14 0.03
CA LEU A 46 -3.62 -8.65 0.70
C LEU A 46 -4.63 -7.52 0.98
N PHE A 47 -5.90 -7.72 0.62
CA PHE A 47 -6.97 -6.72 0.74
C PHE A 47 -6.91 -5.51 -0.22
N PHE A 48 -6.17 -5.64 -1.33
CA PHE A 48 -6.20 -4.70 -2.45
C PHE A 48 -6.57 -5.40 -3.76
N GLY A 49 -7.23 -4.68 -4.67
CA GLY A 49 -7.54 -5.17 -6.01
C GLY A 49 -8.14 -6.58 -6.04
N GLU A 50 -7.49 -7.49 -6.76
CA GLU A 50 -7.92 -8.88 -6.90
C GLU A 50 -7.72 -9.72 -5.62
N MET A 51 -6.90 -9.26 -4.67
CA MET A 51 -6.63 -9.95 -3.41
C MET A 51 -7.65 -9.60 -2.32
N VAL A 52 -8.72 -8.89 -2.67
CA VAL A 52 -9.86 -8.69 -1.78
C VAL A 52 -10.73 -9.94 -1.83
N PRO A 53 -10.89 -10.69 -0.72
CA PRO A 53 -11.72 -11.88 -0.74
C PRO A 53 -13.16 -11.54 -1.15
N GLU A 54 -13.78 -12.46 -1.87
CA GLU A 54 -15.21 -12.35 -2.15
C GLU A 54 -15.96 -12.25 -0.82
N GLN A 55 -16.67 -11.14 -0.64
CA GLN A 55 -17.56 -11.01 0.49
C GLN A 55 -18.88 -11.69 0.12
N PRO A 56 -19.33 -12.69 0.91
CA PRO A 56 -20.72 -13.11 0.79
C PRO A 56 -21.62 -11.88 0.97
N VAL A 57 -22.79 -11.91 0.34
CA VAL A 57 -23.79 -10.86 0.48
C VAL A 57 -23.95 -10.55 1.98
N SER A 58 -23.74 -9.30 2.40
CA SER A 58 -23.93 -8.96 3.82
C SER A 58 -25.32 -9.47 4.25
N PRO A 59 -25.44 -10.23 5.35
CA PRO A 59 -26.75 -10.46 5.95
C PRO A 59 -27.22 -9.07 6.40
N GLY A 60 -28.15 -8.51 5.63
CA GLY A 60 -28.36 -7.07 5.58
C GLY A 60 -29.34 -6.64 4.50
N ALA A 61 -29.53 -7.45 3.46
CA ALA A 61 -30.70 -7.33 2.59
C ALA A 61 -32.00 -7.40 3.43
N ASP A 62 -32.02 -8.28 4.43
CA ASP A 62 -33.14 -8.46 5.36
C ASP A 62 -33.23 -7.36 6.43
N LEU A 63 -32.18 -6.53 6.57
CA LEU A 63 -32.10 -5.40 7.51
C LEU A 63 -32.23 -4.04 6.81
N GLY A 64 -32.65 -4.02 5.53
CA GLY A 64 -32.86 -2.79 4.77
C GLY A 64 -31.59 -2.01 4.41
N VAL A 65 -30.42 -2.66 4.46
CA VAL A 65 -29.15 -2.04 4.07
C VAL A 65 -28.97 -2.21 2.57
N ASP A 66 -28.97 -1.10 1.83
CA ASP A 66 -28.83 -1.09 0.38
C ASP A 66 -27.57 -1.86 -0.07
N ALA A 67 -27.78 -3.01 -0.72
CA ALA A 67 -26.72 -3.87 -1.21
C ALA A 67 -25.90 -3.24 -2.36
N THR A 68 -26.41 -2.17 -2.98
CA THR A 68 -25.74 -1.39 -4.03
C THR A 68 -24.89 -0.24 -3.49
N ALA A 69 -25.10 0.17 -2.23
CA ALA A 69 -24.33 1.20 -1.54
C ALA A 69 -22.98 0.72 -1.00
N ARG A 70 -22.45 -0.42 -1.48
CA ARG A 70 -21.16 -0.94 -1.01
C ARG A 70 -20.05 0.03 -1.43
N PRO A 71 -19.41 0.75 -0.49
CA PRO A 71 -18.15 1.42 -0.79
C PRO A 71 -17.13 0.35 -1.18
N GLN A 72 -16.02 0.75 -1.82
CA GLN A 72 -15.06 -0.16 -2.45
C GLN A 72 -14.86 -1.48 -1.67
N ARG A 73 -14.79 -2.62 -2.38
CA ARG A 73 -14.46 -3.91 -1.74
C ARG A 73 -13.08 -3.77 -1.10
N THR A 74 -13.03 -3.59 0.22
CA THR A 74 -11.78 -3.48 1.00
C THR A 74 -11.49 -4.74 1.81
N GLY A 75 -12.39 -5.73 1.80
CA GLY A 75 -12.27 -6.90 2.65
C GLY A 75 -12.44 -6.60 4.14
N ALA A 76 -13.06 -5.46 4.51
CA ALA A 76 -13.16 -4.98 5.88
C ALA A 76 -13.64 -6.03 6.91
N ASN A 77 -14.60 -6.89 6.55
CA ASN A 77 -15.08 -7.95 7.46
C ASN A 77 -13.97 -8.96 7.78
N TYR A 78 -13.15 -9.33 6.80
CA TYR A 78 -12.00 -10.21 7.01
C TYR A 78 -10.88 -9.50 7.78
N GLN A 79 -10.64 -8.22 7.49
CA GLN A 79 -9.69 -7.41 8.25
C GLN A 79 -10.10 -7.28 9.72
N MET A 80 -11.40 -7.17 10.00
CA MET A 80 -11.94 -7.19 11.36
C MET A 80 -11.70 -8.55 12.04
N LEU A 81 -11.89 -9.67 11.35
CA LEU A 81 -11.54 -10.99 11.90
C LEU A 81 -10.05 -11.10 12.22
N VAL A 82 -9.18 -10.63 11.34
CA VAL A 82 -7.72 -10.56 11.60
C VAL A 82 -7.43 -9.73 12.84
N ASN A 83 -8.08 -8.57 13.00
CA ASN A 83 -7.93 -7.71 14.18
C ASN A 83 -8.39 -8.41 15.47
N THR A 84 -9.51 -9.14 15.43
CA THR A 84 -10.04 -9.90 16.59
C THR A 84 -9.08 -11.01 17.04
N LEU A 85 -8.31 -11.58 16.12
CA LEU A 85 -7.26 -12.56 16.45
C LEU A 85 -6.01 -11.92 17.08
N GLY A 86 -5.99 -10.60 17.29
CA GLY A 86 -4.83 -9.87 17.79
C GLY A 86 -3.78 -9.55 16.72
N ALA A 87 -3.93 -10.05 15.49
CA ALA A 87 -3.09 -9.69 14.36
C ALA A 87 -3.45 -8.30 13.81
N ARG A 88 -2.60 -7.75 12.92
CA ARG A 88 -2.80 -6.42 12.32
C ARG A 88 -2.66 -6.51 10.79
N PRO A 89 -3.71 -6.20 10.00
CA PRO A 89 -3.65 -6.21 8.55
C PRO A 89 -2.48 -5.38 7.98
N LEU A 90 -2.23 -4.19 8.54
CA LEU A 90 -1.11 -3.33 8.12
C LEU A 90 0.24 -4.04 8.21
N GLY A 91 0.51 -4.75 9.31
CA GLY A 91 1.76 -5.49 9.50
C GLY A 91 1.89 -6.67 8.53
N ILE A 92 0.79 -7.38 8.25
CA ILE A 92 0.78 -8.48 7.26
C ILE A 92 1.06 -7.93 5.86
N GLN A 93 0.42 -6.82 5.49
CA GLN A 93 0.62 -6.16 4.19
C GLN A 93 2.05 -5.61 4.04
N ALA A 94 2.61 -5.01 5.09
CA ALA A 94 4.00 -4.58 5.11
C ALA A 94 4.96 -5.77 4.95
N GLY A 95 4.69 -6.89 5.63
CA GLY A 95 5.43 -8.14 5.46
C GLY A 95 5.35 -8.70 4.04
N HIS A 96 4.19 -8.62 3.38
CA HIS A 96 4.06 -8.99 1.96
C HIS A 96 4.94 -8.12 1.06
N LEU A 97 4.91 -6.80 1.24
CA LEU A 97 5.74 -5.88 0.47
C LEU A 97 7.23 -6.16 0.67
N LEU A 98 7.66 -6.34 1.92
CA LEU A 98 9.06 -6.67 2.24
C LEU A 98 9.48 -8.02 1.66
N GLY A 99 8.59 -9.02 1.65
CA GLY A 99 8.82 -10.29 0.97
C GLY A 99 9.09 -10.13 -0.52
N VAL A 100 8.30 -9.30 -1.21
CA VAL A 100 8.52 -8.96 -2.62
C VAL A 100 9.82 -8.19 -2.82
N ALA A 101 10.13 -7.23 -1.97
CA ALA A 101 11.35 -6.44 -2.06
C ALA A 101 12.62 -7.31 -1.87
N ARG A 102 12.62 -8.22 -0.89
CA ARG A 102 13.72 -9.19 -0.70
C ARG A 102 13.86 -10.17 -1.85
N TRP A 103 12.74 -10.64 -2.41
CA TRP A 103 12.79 -11.45 -3.63
C TRP A 103 13.42 -10.67 -4.79
N ALA A 104 13.08 -9.39 -4.94
CA ALA A 104 13.61 -8.54 -5.98
C ALA A 104 15.13 -8.35 -5.87
N THR A 105 15.63 -8.08 -4.65
CA THR A 105 17.06 -7.87 -4.41
C THR A 105 17.88 -9.16 -4.46
N GLY A 106 17.34 -10.28 -3.95
CA GLY A 106 18.01 -11.57 -3.94
C GLY A 106 17.91 -12.33 -5.26
N ILE A 107 16.70 -12.81 -5.58
CA ILE A 107 16.49 -13.74 -6.69
C ILE A 107 16.42 -13.01 -8.04
N ALA A 108 15.72 -11.87 -8.10
CA ALA A 108 15.60 -11.10 -9.34
C ALA A 108 16.82 -10.20 -9.63
N GLY A 109 17.82 -10.19 -8.75
CA GLY A 109 19.11 -9.53 -8.92
C GLY A 109 19.06 -7.99 -8.98
N ARG A 110 18.00 -7.37 -8.45
CA ARG A 110 17.80 -5.91 -8.53
C ARG A 110 18.57 -5.21 -7.43
N ARG A 111 19.49 -4.33 -7.80
CA ARG A 111 20.30 -3.59 -6.83
C ARG A 111 19.56 -2.43 -6.17
N ARG A 112 18.49 -1.95 -6.81
CA ARG A 112 17.71 -0.81 -6.35
C ARG A 112 16.21 -1.11 -6.46
N VAL A 113 15.50 -0.97 -5.36
CA VAL A 113 14.06 -1.20 -5.23
C VAL A 113 13.38 0.06 -4.74
N ARG A 114 12.53 0.63 -5.60
CA ARG A 114 11.66 1.76 -5.29
C ARG A 114 10.23 1.25 -5.10
N VAL A 115 9.47 1.87 -4.22
CA VAL A 115 8.02 1.66 -4.11
C VAL A 115 7.31 2.95 -4.51
N GLU A 116 6.38 2.85 -5.46
CA GLU A 116 5.44 3.91 -5.77
C GLU A 116 4.03 3.52 -5.33
N THR A 117 3.40 4.37 -4.54
CA THR A 117 2.05 4.16 -4.00
C THR A 117 1.10 5.23 -4.52
N THR A 118 -0.19 4.89 -4.61
CA THR A 118 -1.26 5.83 -4.94
C THR A 118 -2.45 5.63 -4.00
N GLY A 119 -2.62 6.59 -3.10
CA GLY A 119 -3.65 6.62 -2.07
C GLY A 119 -3.12 6.32 -0.65
N VAL A 120 -3.97 6.65 0.33
CA VAL A 120 -3.65 6.64 1.77
C VAL A 120 -3.36 5.25 2.31
N ARG A 121 -4.03 4.20 1.81
CA ARG A 121 -3.90 2.84 2.35
C ARG A 121 -2.55 2.24 1.97
N THR A 122 -2.22 2.26 0.69
CA THR A 122 -0.95 1.74 0.17
C THR A 122 0.25 2.57 0.63
N GLN A 123 0.09 3.89 0.80
CA GLN A 123 1.10 4.73 1.45
C GLN A 123 1.51 4.17 2.81
N LEU A 124 0.55 3.94 3.72
CA LEU A 124 0.90 3.52 5.07
C LEU A 124 1.52 2.13 5.11
N VAL A 125 1.11 1.23 4.20
CA VAL A 125 1.77 -0.07 4.04
C VAL A 125 3.24 0.11 3.66
N ALA A 126 3.54 0.98 2.70
CA ALA A 126 4.91 1.23 2.26
C ALA A 126 5.75 1.94 3.33
N LEU A 127 5.17 2.90 4.07
CA LEU A 127 5.85 3.56 5.19
C LEU A 127 6.13 2.60 6.35
N ALA A 128 5.16 1.75 6.71
CA ALA A 128 5.36 0.74 7.73
C ALA A 128 6.45 -0.25 7.31
N ALA A 129 6.46 -0.69 6.05
CA ALA A 129 7.53 -1.55 5.53
C ALA A 129 8.90 -0.86 5.59
N ALA A 130 9.00 0.39 5.16
CA ALA A 130 10.26 1.15 5.21
C ALA A 130 10.74 1.39 6.65
N ALA A 131 9.84 1.68 7.58
CA ALA A 131 10.17 1.84 9.00
C ALA A 131 10.60 0.52 9.68
N LEU A 132 10.04 -0.62 9.24
CA LEU A 132 10.40 -1.95 9.76
C LEU A 132 11.75 -2.45 9.22
N GLU A 133 12.06 -2.19 7.95
CA GLU A 133 13.34 -2.57 7.33
C GLU A 133 13.93 -1.41 6.48
N PRO A 134 14.57 -0.40 7.12
CA PRO A 134 15.01 0.85 6.47
C PRO A 134 16.09 0.72 5.40
N HIS A 135 16.63 -0.48 5.19
CA HIS A 135 17.67 -0.78 4.21
C HIS A 135 17.18 -1.66 3.05
N THR A 136 15.93 -2.14 3.11
CA THR A 136 15.36 -3.01 2.09
C THR A 136 14.86 -2.22 0.87
N LEU A 137 14.46 -0.95 1.06
CA LEU A 137 13.91 -0.08 0.02
C LEU A 137 14.82 1.15 -0.18
N ASP A 138 15.07 1.53 -1.43
CA ASP A 138 15.80 2.76 -1.77
C ASP A 138 14.94 4.01 -1.56
N ALA A 139 13.66 3.91 -1.93
CA ALA A 139 12.73 5.03 -1.89
C ALA A 139 11.27 4.56 -1.83
N VAL A 140 10.43 5.33 -1.15
CA VAL A 140 8.96 5.26 -1.20
C VAL A 140 8.45 6.61 -1.69
N VAL A 141 7.71 6.60 -2.79
CA VAL A 141 7.09 7.81 -3.35
C VAL A 141 5.59 7.64 -3.42
N THR A 142 4.87 8.57 -2.78
CA THR A 142 3.42 8.47 -2.64
C THR A 142 2.70 9.58 -3.38
N ARG A 143 1.72 9.21 -4.21
CA ARG A 143 0.68 10.13 -4.71
C ARG A 143 -0.60 10.01 -3.90
N ASP A 144 -1.34 11.12 -3.79
CA ASP A 144 -2.55 11.23 -2.96
C ASP A 144 -2.27 10.81 -1.50
N ALA A 145 -1.14 11.32 -0.98
CA ALA A 145 -0.62 10.99 0.33
C ALA A 145 -1.46 11.60 1.46
N LEU A 146 -1.76 10.80 2.47
CA LEU A 146 -2.22 11.23 3.77
C LEU A 146 -1.14 12.10 4.45
N PRO A 147 -1.50 13.32 4.90
CA PRO A 147 -0.53 14.19 5.57
C PRO A 147 -0.19 13.72 6.99
N SER A 148 -1.18 13.17 7.70
CA SER A 148 -1.09 12.67 9.09
C SER A 148 -2.24 11.68 9.34
N LEU A 149 -2.03 10.71 10.23
CA LEU A 149 -3.06 9.82 10.76
C LEU A 149 -4.22 10.59 11.42
N ARG A 150 -3.95 11.78 11.96
CA ARG A 150 -4.98 12.68 12.51
C ARG A 150 -6.04 13.05 11.47
N ALA A 151 -5.63 13.25 10.21
CA ALA A 151 -6.56 13.64 9.14
C ALA A 151 -7.68 12.61 8.96
N LEU A 152 -7.43 11.32 9.22
CA LEU A 152 -8.46 10.28 9.16
C LEU A 152 -9.52 10.44 10.25
N LEU A 153 -9.14 10.97 11.42
CA LEU A 153 -10.05 11.25 12.53
C LEU A 153 -10.87 12.51 12.23
N ASP A 154 -10.20 13.56 11.75
CA ASP A 154 -10.82 14.84 11.42
C ASP A 154 -11.86 14.66 10.29
N GLU A 155 -11.53 13.86 9.27
CA GLU A 155 -12.43 13.49 8.17
C GLU A 155 -13.45 12.38 8.52
N ARG A 156 -13.36 11.80 9.72
CA ARG A 156 -14.23 10.71 10.20
C ARG A 156 -14.27 9.53 9.23
N VAL A 157 -13.11 9.15 8.70
CA VAL A 157 -12.98 8.01 7.79
C VAL A 157 -13.53 6.76 8.46
N GLN A 158 -14.41 6.05 7.77
CA GLN A 158 -15.01 4.84 8.32
C GLN A 158 -14.04 3.66 8.26
N PHE A 159 -14.09 2.78 9.26
CA PHE A 159 -13.29 1.55 9.29
C PHE A 159 -13.34 0.76 7.98
N ARG A 160 -14.52 0.68 7.34
CA ARG A 160 -14.69 -0.09 6.09
C ARG A 160 -13.95 0.49 4.88
N VAL A 161 -13.50 1.74 4.94
CA VAL A 161 -12.82 2.42 3.82
C VAL A 161 -11.30 2.17 3.87
N ALA A 162 -10.70 2.14 5.05
CA ALA A 162 -9.25 2.02 5.24
C ALA A 162 -8.91 1.13 6.45
N SER A 163 -9.47 -0.07 6.50
CA SER A 163 -9.48 -0.95 7.67
C SER A 163 -8.08 -1.27 8.23
N GLU A 164 -7.08 -1.38 7.37
CA GLU A 164 -5.70 -1.66 7.79
C GLU A 164 -5.08 -0.51 8.59
N VAL A 165 -5.51 0.73 8.33
CA VAL A 165 -4.99 1.91 9.01
C VAL A 165 -5.52 2.01 10.45
N PHE A 166 -6.65 1.36 10.74
CA PHE A 166 -7.17 1.17 12.10
C PHE A 166 -6.41 0.07 12.85
N CYS A 167 -5.08 0.16 12.84
CA CYS A 167 -4.19 -0.65 13.66
C CYS A 167 -4.22 -0.12 15.09
N LEU A 168 -4.62 -0.96 16.06
CA LEU A 168 -4.70 -0.57 17.47
C LEU A 168 -3.39 0.08 17.94
N ASP A 169 -3.51 1.18 18.68
CA ASP A 169 -2.42 1.99 19.24
C ASP A 169 -1.47 2.64 18.21
N LEU A 170 -1.67 2.44 16.90
CA LEU A 170 -0.79 3.03 15.88
C LEU A 170 -0.70 4.55 16.01
N TYR A 171 -1.83 5.26 16.07
CA TYR A 171 -1.85 6.72 16.19
C TYR A 171 -1.40 7.23 17.57
N ARG A 172 -1.46 6.37 18.61
CA ARG A 172 -1.00 6.73 19.94
C ARG A 172 0.52 6.86 19.97
N GLU A 173 1.22 6.03 19.21
CA GLU A 173 2.68 5.93 19.23
C GLU A 173 3.35 6.53 18.00
N PHE A 174 2.66 6.54 16.86
CA PHE A 174 3.20 6.93 15.56
C PHE A 174 2.27 7.88 14.82
N ASP A 175 2.87 8.69 13.96
CA ASP A 175 2.21 9.38 12.87
C ASP A 175 3.13 9.30 11.63
N VAL A 176 2.70 9.85 10.50
CA VAL A 176 3.39 9.75 9.21
C VAL A 176 4.81 10.32 9.30
N ASP A 177 5.03 11.38 10.09
CA ASP A 177 6.34 11.98 10.34
C ASP A 177 7.28 11.02 11.09
N ARG A 178 6.79 10.36 12.15
CA ARG A 178 7.58 9.41 12.94
C ARG A 178 7.90 8.15 12.16
N LEU A 179 6.96 7.64 11.37
CA LEU A 179 7.22 6.53 10.45
C LEU A 179 8.25 6.91 9.39
N THR A 180 8.20 8.15 8.88
CA THR A 180 9.19 8.67 7.93
C THR A 180 10.59 8.74 8.56
N ALA A 181 10.69 9.21 9.81
CA ALA A 181 11.96 9.27 10.51
C ALA A 181 12.56 7.87 10.79
N LEU A 182 11.71 6.89 11.13
CA LEU A 182 12.15 5.51 11.32
C LEU A 182 12.58 4.81 10.03
N ALA A 183 12.11 5.30 8.88
CA ALA A 183 12.44 4.74 7.59
C ALA A 183 13.83 5.16 7.07
N GLU A 184 14.58 6.04 7.75
CA GLU A 184 15.93 6.39 7.33
C GLU A 184 16.85 5.14 7.28
N PRO A 185 17.61 4.91 6.20
CA PRO A 185 17.93 5.82 5.09
C PRO A 185 17.02 5.74 3.84
N THR A 186 15.92 4.97 3.84
CA THR A 186 14.96 4.96 2.72
C THR A 186 14.43 6.38 2.47
N LYS A 187 14.51 6.85 1.22
CA LYS A 187 13.99 8.18 0.85
C LYS A 187 12.47 8.17 0.80
N ILE A 188 11.83 9.11 1.49
CA ILE A 188 10.36 9.21 1.52
C ILE A 188 9.92 10.51 0.84
N ASP A 189 9.24 10.40 -0.30
CA ASP A 189 8.75 11.54 -1.07
C ASP A 189 7.21 11.51 -1.23
N ARG A 190 6.60 12.70 -1.31
CA ARG A 190 5.17 12.88 -1.59
C ARG A 190 4.99 13.70 -2.86
N GLU A 191 4.21 13.20 -3.81
CA GLU A 191 3.90 13.87 -5.07
C GLU A 191 2.42 14.30 -5.09
N GLY A 192 2.15 15.56 -5.43
CA GLY A 192 0.80 16.03 -5.76
C GLY A 192 -0.18 16.25 -4.59
N GLY A 193 0.30 16.33 -3.33
CA GLY A 193 -0.57 16.61 -2.18
C GLY A 193 -1.09 18.06 -2.15
N ARG A 194 -2.36 18.26 -1.78
CA ARG A 194 -2.88 19.55 -1.29
C ARG A 194 -2.16 19.90 0.01
N GLN A 195 -1.61 21.11 0.09
CA GLN A 195 -1.04 21.70 1.31
C GLN A 195 -2.14 21.91 2.36
#